data_AF-A0A2A4VU69-F1
#
_entry.id   AF-A0A2A4VU69-F1
#
_cell.length_a   1.000
_cell.length_b   1.000
_cell.length_c   1.000
_cell.angle_alpha   90.00
_cell.angle_beta   90.00
_cell.angle_gamma   90.00
#
_symmetry.space_group_name_H-M   'P 1'
#
loop_
_entity.id
_entity.type
_entity.pdbx_description
1 polymer ?
#
loop_
_entity_poly.entity_id
_entity_poly.type
_entity_poly.pdbx_seq_one_letter_code
_entity_poly.pdbx_strand_id
1 'polypeptide(L)'
;MSTMQAPLNAIPKTSATEQGTIAGDLLTKGSEALASGLYKESLALLLEAFSVAPNNTDIQAALFDVLSCTTGYTLPRHVTDAMADAAISDKQRQNTQALAMVLSNQSKNHAALNSFIELLETTEPTEIMDDALQTEGESHLAGVLDDRLFLLVATKAIAISPQIERFLTQLRRHFLFEWSADVTASTYFLDNFTNLLTVISGQCFNTEYIYDVQEAEVSAIAALKASVLANIRDAHVIDLAIIASYEPLWSTLGSCDPEDLNYLMTEAEKWPAWAQLIWKTQFLAPCQEAFLKQSLHTLSPVTDPFSNAIGAQYESYPYPRWQTTKLPAKALSLRQHLESRFPQSALPAVTDTPAKILFAGCGTGEQVVQMGLGLNAQNILAMDLSTNSLAYASRKAQEHGMDNVHFGQGDILAVKDWDASFDLIVCTGVLHHMRDPAAGLASLMKVSKDSSIFFLALYSERARAAVIASRALVTEHRIADDIAGLRQFRALIRSLPDDHPAKSVAACREFYSASGLHDFIFNVHELRFTPLQVKDLLDAQGLRVIGLDVPRGEYIALYKEQFPDDPAMINLENWDAFETDYSDVFDGMIQLWCCKD
;
A
#
# COMPACT_ATOMS: atom_id res chain seq x y z
N MET A 1 -23.17 -3.18 -19.61
CA MET A 1 -23.04 -4.22 -18.56
C MET A 1 -24.13 -4.00 -17.54
N SER A 2 -24.91 -5.02 -17.19
CA SER A 2 -25.91 -4.92 -16.12
C SER A 2 -25.18 -4.77 -14.78
N THR A 3 -25.27 -3.58 -14.17
CA THR A 3 -24.80 -3.32 -12.81
C THR A 3 -25.60 -4.20 -11.85
N MET A 4 -24.90 -4.99 -11.03
CA MET A 4 -25.56 -5.72 -9.94
C MET A 4 -26.04 -4.69 -8.91
N GLN A 5 -27.35 -4.46 -8.82
CA GLN A 5 -27.96 -3.89 -7.63
C GLN A 5 -28.16 -5.03 -6.65
N ALA A 6 -27.45 -5.01 -5.52
CA ALA A 6 -27.63 -6.02 -4.48
C ALA A 6 -29.04 -5.89 -3.87
N PRO A 7 -29.86 -6.95 -3.87
CA PRO A 7 -31.14 -6.92 -3.17
C PRO A 7 -30.88 -7.02 -1.67
N LEU A 8 -30.90 -5.89 -0.97
CA LEU A 8 -31.01 -5.88 0.49
C LEU A 8 -32.45 -6.23 0.86
N ASN A 9 -32.71 -7.49 1.19
CA ASN A 9 -33.99 -7.90 1.76
C ASN A 9 -34.16 -7.26 3.15
N ALA A 10 -35.40 -6.88 3.48
CA ALA A 10 -35.72 -6.28 4.77
C ALA A 10 -35.33 -7.22 5.93
N ILE A 11 -34.70 -6.65 6.97
CA ILE A 11 -34.23 -7.35 8.18
C ILE A 11 -35.36 -8.23 8.75
N PRO A 12 -35.18 -9.56 8.86
CA PRO A 12 -36.15 -10.43 9.50
C PRO A 12 -36.40 -10.00 10.95
N LYS A 13 -37.67 -9.91 11.36
CA LYS A 13 -38.06 -9.71 12.77
C LYS A 13 -37.83 -11.00 13.57
N THR A 14 -36.57 -11.38 13.77
CA THR A 14 -36.15 -12.55 14.54
C THR A 14 -35.40 -12.14 15.81
N SER A 15 -35.23 -13.08 16.75
CA SER A 15 -34.51 -12.82 18.00
C SER A 15 -33.01 -12.62 17.77
N ALA A 16 -32.32 -11.90 18.67
CA ALA A 16 -30.88 -11.63 18.54
C ALA A 16 -30.03 -12.92 18.44
N THR A 17 -30.46 -14.00 19.10
CA THR A 17 -29.79 -15.31 19.04
C THR A 17 -29.96 -15.99 17.68
N GLU A 18 -31.13 -15.88 17.07
CA GLU A 18 -31.38 -16.39 15.71
C GLU A 18 -30.63 -15.59 14.66
N GLN A 19 -30.56 -14.25 14.81
CA GLN A 19 -29.76 -13.39 13.94
C GLN A 19 -28.26 -13.74 13.99
N GLY A 20 -27.72 -14.01 15.19
CA GLY A 20 -26.33 -14.46 15.35
C GLY A 20 -26.05 -15.79 14.65
N THR A 21 -26.99 -16.74 14.70
CA THR A 21 -26.86 -18.04 14.04
C THR A 21 -26.89 -17.90 12.52
N ILE A 22 -27.86 -17.15 11.99
CA ILE A 22 -27.99 -16.87 10.54
C ILE A 22 -26.72 -16.19 10.01
N ALA A 23 -26.23 -15.17 10.72
CA ALA A 23 -25.04 -14.42 10.33
C ALA A 23 -23.78 -15.31 10.33
N GLY A 24 -23.63 -16.22 11.30
CA GLY A 24 -22.53 -17.18 11.35
C GLY A 24 -22.54 -18.19 10.20
N ASP A 25 -23.73 -18.70 9.85
CA ASP A 25 -23.89 -19.62 8.72
C ASP A 25 -23.58 -18.94 7.38
N LEU A 26 -24.05 -17.70 7.19
CA LEU A 26 -23.78 -16.91 6.00
C LEU A 26 -22.30 -16.53 5.89
N LEU A 27 -21.65 -16.16 7.00
CA LEU A 27 -20.20 -15.89 7.05
C LEU A 27 -19.40 -17.12 6.61
N THR A 28 -19.76 -18.31 7.11
CA THR A 28 -19.07 -19.56 6.79
C THR A 28 -19.17 -19.84 5.29
N LYS A 29 -20.40 -19.86 4.73
CA LYS A 29 -20.63 -20.09 3.31
C LYS A 29 -19.97 -19.02 2.43
N GLY A 30 -20.05 -17.75 2.82
CA GLY A 30 -19.43 -16.65 2.10
C GLY A 30 -17.90 -16.76 2.07
N SER A 31 -17.29 -17.19 3.17
CA SER A 31 -15.84 -17.42 3.28
C SER A 31 -15.39 -18.63 2.46
N GLU A 32 -16.17 -19.72 2.46
CA GLU A 32 -15.93 -20.89 1.61
C GLU A 32 -16.03 -20.55 0.12
N ALA A 33 -17.04 -19.77 -0.26
CA ALA A 33 -17.21 -19.26 -1.62
C ALA A 33 -16.02 -18.36 -2.02
N LEU A 34 -15.56 -17.48 -1.12
CA LEU A 34 -14.36 -16.65 -1.36
C LEU A 34 -13.12 -17.51 -1.58
N ALA A 35 -12.89 -18.49 -0.70
CA ALA A 35 -11.78 -19.44 -0.80
C ALA A 35 -11.82 -20.28 -2.08
N SER A 36 -13.01 -20.47 -2.66
CA SER A 36 -13.23 -21.18 -3.92
C SER A 36 -13.24 -20.26 -5.15
N GLY A 37 -13.01 -18.95 -4.99
CA GLY A 37 -13.01 -17.98 -6.10
C GLY A 37 -14.39 -17.58 -6.61
N LEU A 38 -15.47 -17.96 -5.92
CA LEU A 38 -16.85 -17.60 -6.28
C LEU A 38 -17.19 -16.19 -5.79
N TYR A 39 -16.43 -15.18 -6.25
CA TYR A 39 -16.44 -13.82 -5.68
C TYR A 39 -17.82 -13.16 -5.65
N LYS A 40 -18.63 -13.31 -6.71
CA LYS A 40 -19.99 -12.72 -6.76
C LYS A 40 -20.95 -13.37 -5.77
N GLU A 41 -20.87 -14.70 -5.62
CA GLU A 41 -21.68 -15.44 -4.67
C GLU A 41 -21.25 -15.13 -3.23
N SER A 42 -19.94 -15.14 -2.99
CA SER A 42 -19.33 -14.72 -1.72
C SER A 42 -19.77 -13.31 -1.34
N LEU A 43 -19.70 -12.35 -2.26
CA LEU A 43 -20.13 -10.97 -2.02
C LEU A 43 -21.62 -10.90 -1.66
N ALA A 44 -22.49 -11.64 -2.36
CA ALA A 44 -23.91 -11.68 -2.04
C ALA A 44 -24.18 -12.23 -0.63
N LEU A 45 -23.56 -13.36 -0.28
CA LEU A 45 -23.69 -14.01 1.03
C LEU A 45 -23.16 -13.11 2.16
N LEU A 46 -22.02 -12.45 1.94
CA LEU A 46 -21.39 -11.59 2.95
C LEU A 46 -22.12 -10.25 3.12
N LEU A 47 -22.73 -9.70 2.06
CA LEU A 47 -23.63 -8.55 2.18
C LEU A 47 -24.91 -8.91 2.96
N GLU A 48 -25.45 -10.11 2.74
CA GLU A 48 -26.59 -10.61 3.52
C GLU A 48 -26.19 -10.81 4.99
N ALA A 49 -25.05 -11.44 5.27
CA ALA A 49 -24.51 -11.61 6.60
C ALA A 49 -24.33 -10.25 7.31
N PHE A 50 -23.79 -9.27 6.58
CA PHE A 50 -23.59 -7.91 7.06
C PHE A 50 -24.90 -7.20 7.38
N SER A 51 -25.95 -7.41 6.57
CA SER A 51 -27.28 -6.83 6.83
C SER A 51 -27.92 -7.36 8.12
N VAL A 52 -27.58 -8.57 8.54
CA VAL A 52 -28.07 -9.22 9.76
C VAL A 52 -27.23 -8.82 10.99
N ALA A 53 -25.90 -8.78 10.85
CA ALA A 53 -24.98 -8.52 11.95
C ALA A 53 -23.86 -7.52 11.54
N PRO A 54 -24.18 -6.23 11.35
CA PRO A 54 -23.26 -5.24 10.78
C PRO A 54 -22.05 -4.92 11.67
N ASN A 55 -22.12 -5.22 12.98
CA ASN A 55 -21.05 -4.98 13.95
C ASN A 55 -20.16 -6.20 14.19
N ASN A 56 -20.38 -7.31 13.47
CA ASN A 56 -19.53 -8.49 13.58
C ASN A 56 -18.21 -8.27 12.81
N THR A 57 -17.09 -8.26 13.52
CA THR A 57 -15.76 -7.98 12.94
C THR A 57 -15.31 -9.01 11.92
N ASP A 58 -15.69 -10.28 12.08
CA ASP A 58 -15.31 -11.34 11.15
C ASP A 58 -16.08 -11.21 9.82
N ILE A 59 -17.37 -10.81 9.89
CA ILE A 59 -18.17 -10.48 8.70
C ILE A 59 -17.61 -9.25 7.99
N GLN A 60 -17.28 -8.20 8.75
CA GLN A 60 -16.65 -7.00 8.17
C GLN A 60 -15.33 -7.33 7.47
N ALA A 61 -14.48 -8.15 8.10
CA ALA A 61 -13.21 -8.58 7.53
C ALA A 61 -13.40 -9.43 6.26
N ALA A 62 -14.30 -10.42 6.28
CA ALA A 62 -14.58 -11.26 5.12
C ALA A 62 -15.21 -10.44 3.96
N LEU A 63 -16.16 -9.56 4.27
CA LEU A 63 -16.79 -8.66 3.30
C LEU A 63 -15.73 -7.74 2.66
N PHE A 64 -14.79 -7.26 3.47
CA PHE A 64 -13.68 -6.44 2.99
C PHE A 64 -12.77 -7.21 2.02
N ASP A 65 -12.37 -8.42 2.39
CA ASP A 65 -11.52 -9.27 1.58
C ASP A 65 -12.19 -9.55 0.20
N VAL A 66 -13.48 -9.90 0.15
CA VAL A 66 -14.18 -10.13 -1.15
C VAL A 66 -14.38 -8.86 -1.97
N LEU A 67 -14.66 -7.72 -1.34
CA LEU A 67 -14.87 -6.45 -2.05
C LEU A 67 -13.61 -5.94 -2.73
N SER A 68 -12.44 -6.24 -2.15
CA SER A 68 -11.13 -5.93 -2.75
C SER A 68 -10.83 -6.77 -4.00
N CYS A 69 -11.45 -7.95 -4.12
CA CYS A 69 -11.25 -8.89 -5.23
C CYS A 69 -12.37 -8.84 -6.29
N THR A 70 -13.46 -8.10 -6.03
CA THR A 70 -14.62 -8.04 -6.94
C THR A 70 -14.64 -6.70 -7.69
N THR A 71 -15.11 -6.70 -8.93
CA THR A 71 -15.34 -5.47 -9.70
C THR A 71 -16.78 -5.39 -10.19
N GLY A 72 -17.21 -4.20 -10.61
CA GLY A 72 -18.52 -4.01 -11.26
C GLY A 72 -19.73 -4.01 -10.32
N TYR A 73 -19.54 -3.63 -9.05
CA TYR A 73 -20.61 -3.46 -8.06
C TYR A 73 -20.80 -2.00 -7.65
N THR A 74 -21.97 -1.70 -7.09
CA THR A 74 -22.26 -0.43 -6.39
C THR A 74 -22.82 -0.76 -5.03
N LEU A 75 -22.29 -0.12 -3.99
CA LEU A 75 -22.71 -0.36 -2.61
C LEU A 75 -23.66 0.73 -2.15
N PRO A 76 -24.71 0.39 -1.38
CA PRO A 76 -25.52 1.39 -0.68
C PRO A 76 -24.69 2.18 0.34
N ARG A 77 -25.03 3.46 0.52
CA ARG A 77 -24.27 4.39 1.38
C ARG A 77 -24.09 3.91 2.83
N HIS A 78 -25.13 3.31 3.42
CA HIS A 78 -25.02 2.78 4.79
C HIS A 78 -24.02 1.63 4.93
N VAL A 79 -23.75 0.88 3.85
CA VAL A 79 -22.72 -0.17 3.83
C VAL A 79 -21.34 0.47 3.80
N THR A 80 -21.11 1.45 2.91
CA THR A 80 -19.83 2.15 2.81
C THR A 80 -19.50 2.94 4.09
N ASP A 81 -20.51 3.57 4.73
CA ASP A 81 -20.33 4.29 5.99
C ASP A 81 -19.95 3.34 7.12
N ALA A 82 -20.61 2.19 7.21
CA ALA A 82 -20.32 1.20 8.24
C ALA A 82 -18.96 0.51 8.02
N MET A 83 -18.53 0.33 6.76
CA MET A 83 -17.15 -0.09 6.46
C MET A 83 -16.12 0.96 6.90
N ALA A 84 -16.41 2.25 6.67
CA ALA A 84 -15.55 3.33 7.15
C ALA A 84 -15.49 3.34 8.69
N ASP A 85 -16.62 3.15 9.37
CA ASP A 85 -16.68 3.00 10.83
C ASP A 85 -15.86 1.83 11.35
N ALA A 86 -15.97 0.67 10.69
CA ALA A 86 -15.21 -0.53 11.05
C ALA A 86 -13.70 -0.26 10.96
N ALA A 87 -13.23 0.34 9.87
CA ALA A 87 -11.84 0.67 9.68
C ALA A 87 -11.33 1.78 10.63
N ILE A 88 -12.19 2.68 11.10
CA ILE A 88 -11.85 3.71 12.09
C ILE A 88 -11.79 3.14 13.51
N SER A 89 -12.75 2.28 13.87
CA SER A 89 -12.91 1.71 15.22
C SER A 89 -11.96 0.57 15.50
N ASP A 90 -11.73 -0.30 14.51
CA ASP A 90 -10.78 -1.41 14.59
C ASP A 90 -9.38 -0.97 14.14
N LYS A 91 -8.85 0.06 14.84
CA LYS A 91 -7.54 0.70 14.57
C LYS A 91 -6.36 -0.29 14.48
N GLN A 92 -6.58 -1.56 14.80
CA GLN A 92 -5.55 -2.58 14.89
C GLN A 92 -5.77 -3.78 13.96
N ARG A 93 -6.74 -3.84 13.04
CA ARG A 93 -6.88 -5.04 12.19
C ARG A 93 -7.11 -4.79 10.71
N GLN A 94 -7.66 -3.65 10.31
CA GLN A 94 -8.03 -3.42 8.92
C GLN A 94 -7.01 -2.57 8.14
N ASN A 95 -6.60 -3.08 6.98
CA ASN A 95 -5.76 -2.33 6.04
C ASN A 95 -6.64 -1.36 5.23
N THR A 96 -6.58 -0.05 5.50
CA THR A 96 -7.36 0.94 4.74
C THR A 96 -7.00 0.97 3.26
N GLN A 97 -5.80 0.54 2.86
CA GLN A 97 -5.40 0.50 1.45
C GLN A 97 -6.31 -0.41 0.61
N ALA A 98 -6.83 -1.50 1.15
CA ALA A 98 -7.74 -2.36 0.39
C ALA A 98 -9.16 -1.75 0.22
N LEU A 99 -9.51 -0.69 0.97
CA LEU A 99 -10.72 0.11 0.72
C LEU A 99 -10.56 1.02 -0.50
N ALA A 100 -9.33 1.29 -0.95
CA ALA A 100 -9.09 2.13 -2.12
C ALA A 100 -9.66 1.52 -3.40
N MET A 101 -9.69 0.19 -3.52
CA MET A 101 -10.32 -0.51 -4.64
C MET A 101 -11.84 -0.32 -4.61
N VAL A 102 -12.45 -0.42 -3.42
CA VAL A 102 -13.89 -0.18 -3.23
C VAL A 102 -14.24 1.24 -3.66
N LEU A 103 -13.47 2.22 -3.19
CA LEU A 103 -13.65 3.62 -3.56
C LEU A 103 -13.46 3.85 -5.06
N SER A 104 -12.47 3.22 -5.70
CA SER A 104 -12.28 3.31 -7.15
C SER A 104 -13.51 2.81 -7.91
N ASN A 105 -14.02 1.63 -7.54
CA ASN A 105 -15.25 1.08 -8.11
C ASN A 105 -16.47 2.00 -7.94
N GLN A 106 -16.64 2.64 -6.77
CA GLN A 106 -17.72 3.61 -6.54
C GLN A 106 -17.52 4.89 -7.37
N SER A 107 -16.28 5.41 -7.42
CA SER A 107 -15.97 6.70 -8.07
C SER A 107 -16.28 6.73 -9.56
N LYS A 108 -16.17 5.59 -10.26
CA LYS A 108 -16.47 5.48 -11.70
C LYS A 108 -17.91 5.89 -12.04
N ASN A 109 -18.85 5.69 -11.12
CA ASN A 109 -20.27 5.97 -11.32
C ASN A 109 -20.78 7.12 -10.41
N HIS A 110 -19.88 7.88 -9.78
CA HIS A 110 -20.27 8.91 -8.82
C HIS A 110 -20.65 10.22 -9.53
N ALA A 111 -21.95 10.43 -9.74
CA ALA A 111 -22.47 11.59 -10.48
C ALA A 111 -21.96 12.94 -9.93
N ALA A 112 -22.05 13.18 -8.61
CA ALA A 112 -21.63 14.46 -8.04
C ALA A 112 -20.12 14.73 -8.19
N LEU A 113 -19.26 13.73 -7.99
CA LEU A 113 -17.83 13.84 -8.22
C LEU A 113 -17.52 14.20 -9.68
N ASN A 114 -18.17 13.53 -10.64
CA ASN A 114 -17.95 13.79 -12.06
C ASN A 114 -18.43 15.19 -12.47
N SER A 115 -19.61 15.61 -12.02
CA SER A 115 -20.12 16.97 -12.25
C SER A 115 -19.22 18.03 -11.64
N PHE A 116 -18.64 17.76 -10.47
CA PHE A 116 -17.74 18.71 -9.81
C PHE A 116 -16.37 18.80 -10.48
N ILE A 117 -15.84 17.68 -10.99
CA ILE A 117 -14.63 17.69 -11.82
C ILE A 117 -14.87 18.56 -13.08
N GLU A 118 -16.00 18.39 -13.76
CA GLU A 118 -16.33 19.19 -14.95
C GLU A 118 -16.44 20.68 -14.62
N LEU A 119 -17.07 21.03 -13.49
CA LEU A 119 -17.12 22.41 -13.00
C LEU A 119 -15.70 22.97 -12.82
N LEU A 120 -14.83 22.30 -12.04
CA LEU A 120 -13.46 22.75 -11.79
C LEU A 120 -12.61 22.84 -13.07
N GLU A 121 -12.84 21.98 -14.06
CA GLU A 121 -12.10 22.02 -15.33
C GLU A 121 -12.58 23.16 -16.26
N THR A 122 -13.77 23.71 -16.03
CA THR A 122 -14.35 24.80 -16.85
C THR A 122 -14.27 26.18 -16.20
N THR A 123 -14.06 26.25 -14.88
CA THR A 123 -13.89 27.49 -14.13
C THR A 123 -12.41 27.90 -14.12
N GLU A 124 -12.10 29.12 -14.54
CA GLU A 124 -10.72 29.63 -14.44
C GLU A 124 -10.34 29.78 -12.95
N PRO A 125 -9.14 29.34 -12.51
CA PRO A 125 -8.71 29.42 -11.10
C PRO A 125 -8.65 30.83 -10.49
N THR A 126 -8.91 31.87 -11.28
CA THR A 126 -8.97 33.28 -10.84
C THR A 126 -10.39 33.76 -10.60
N GLU A 127 -11.41 32.96 -10.95
CA GLU A 127 -12.81 33.23 -10.60
C GLU A 127 -13.05 32.74 -9.16
N ILE A 128 -13.70 33.55 -8.33
CA ILE A 128 -13.89 33.21 -6.90
C ILE A 128 -14.76 31.94 -6.82
N MET A 129 -14.23 30.84 -6.25
CA MET A 129 -14.99 29.60 -6.11
C MET A 129 -16.25 29.75 -5.26
N ASP A 130 -16.36 30.80 -4.42
CA ASP A 130 -17.62 31.20 -3.78
C ASP A 130 -18.75 31.49 -4.80
N ASP A 131 -18.46 32.08 -5.97
CA ASP A 131 -19.49 32.36 -6.99
C ASP A 131 -19.85 31.09 -7.79
N ALA A 132 -18.90 30.17 -8.00
CA ALA A 132 -19.14 28.86 -8.63
C ALA A 132 -19.85 27.85 -7.70
N LEU A 133 -19.64 27.96 -6.39
CA LEU A 133 -20.23 27.07 -5.38
C LEU A 133 -21.63 27.50 -4.93
N GLN A 134 -22.00 28.78 -5.08
CA GLN A 134 -23.23 29.39 -4.53
C GLN A 134 -24.59 28.81 -4.99
N THR A 135 -24.65 27.80 -5.88
CA THR A 135 -25.94 27.15 -6.21
C THR A 135 -25.87 25.65 -6.51
N GLU A 136 -24.97 25.18 -7.38
CA GLU A 136 -24.84 23.74 -7.71
C GLU A 136 -23.60 23.09 -7.08
N GLY A 137 -22.49 23.82 -7.00
CA GLY A 137 -21.21 23.33 -6.48
C GLY A 137 -21.22 23.00 -4.98
N GLU A 138 -21.92 23.76 -4.13
CA GLU A 138 -22.07 23.44 -2.68
C GLU A 138 -22.74 22.07 -2.47
N SER A 139 -23.78 21.75 -3.25
CA SER A 139 -24.49 20.48 -3.13
C SER A 139 -23.65 19.28 -3.59
N HIS A 140 -22.83 19.48 -4.63
CA HIS A 140 -21.90 18.46 -5.11
C HIS A 140 -20.74 18.25 -4.14
N LEU A 141 -20.17 19.33 -3.62
CA LEU A 141 -19.10 19.28 -2.64
C LEU A 141 -19.55 18.64 -1.33
N ALA A 142 -20.72 19.02 -0.81
CA ALA A 142 -21.32 18.38 0.36
C ALA A 142 -21.55 16.89 0.12
N GLY A 143 -22.01 16.49 -1.07
CA GLY A 143 -22.18 15.08 -1.43
C GLY A 143 -20.88 14.26 -1.40
N VAL A 144 -19.76 14.86 -1.82
CA VAL A 144 -18.41 14.24 -1.77
C VAL A 144 -17.86 14.24 -0.34
N LEU A 145 -18.01 15.33 0.40
CA LEU A 145 -17.50 15.46 1.77
C LEU A 145 -18.28 14.65 2.79
N ASP A 146 -19.56 14.41 2.55
CA ASP A 146 -20.34 13.50 3.39
C ASP A 146 -19.84 12.04 3.23
N ASP A 147 -19.16 11.70 2.12
CA ASP A 147 -18.69 10.34 1.85
C ASP A 147 -17.52 9.97 2.77
N ARG A 148 -17.86 9.22 3.82
CA ARG A 148 -16.93 8.78 4.86
C ARG A 148 -15.89 7.79 4.34
N LEU A 149 -16.23 7.00 3.31
CA LEU A 149 -15.29 6.08 2.68
C LEU A 149 -14.26 6.87 1.88
N PHE A 150 -14.71 7.88 1.13
CA PHE A 150 -13.81 8.82 0.44
C PHE A 150 -12.84 9.48 1.42
N LEU A 151 -13.34 10.13 2.46
CA LEU A 151 -12.49 10.81 3.46
C LEU A 151 -11.50 9.86 4.14
N LEU A 152 -11.94 8.65 4.50
CA LEU A 152 -11.08 7.66 5.14
C LEU A 152 -9.94 7.20 4.21
N VAL A 153 -10.26 6.78 2.99
CA VAL A 153 -9.25 6.32 2.03
C VAL A 153 -8.32 7.47 1.66
N ALA A 154 -8.87 8.64 1.39
CA ALA A 154 -8.08 9.78 0.94
C ALA A 154 -7.18 10.36 2.05
N THR A 155 -7.39 10.01 3.32
CA THR A 155 -6.49 10.37 4.43
C THR A 155 -5.52 9.26 4.83
N LYS A 156 -5.87 7.97 4.62
CA LYS A 156 -5.11 6.82 5.16
C LYS A 156 -4.62 5.80 4.12
N ALA A 157 -4.83 6.03 2.84
CA ALA A 157 -4.41 5.15 1.76
C ALA A 157 -4.04 5.94 0.51
N ILE A 158 -3.54 5.27 -0.52
CA ILE A 158 -3.42 5.83 -1.86
C ILE A 158 -4.72 5.54 -2.61
N ALA A 159 -5.39 6.59 -3.10
CA ALA A 159 -6.58 6.44 -3.93
C ALA A 159 -6.21 5.93 -5.34
N ILE A 160 -6.68 4.73 -5.71
CA ILE A 160 -6.40 4.09 -7.00
C ILE A 160 -7.49 4.47 -8.01
N SER A 161 -7.66 5.78 -8.26
CA SER A 161 -8.74 6.29 -9.13
C SER A 161 -8.29 7.52 -9.93
N PRO A 162 -8.30 7.46 -11.28
CA PRO A 162 -8.02 8.61 -12.12
C PRO A 162 -9.01 9.77 -11.91
N GLN A 163 -10.25 9.47 -11.53
CA GLN A 163 -11.27 10.48 -11.24
C GLN A 163 -10.92 11.25 -9.96
N ILE A 164 -10.53 10.54 -8.91
CA ILE A 164 -10.14 11.17 -7.63
C ILE A 164 -8.85 11.96 -7.79
N GLU A 165 -7.85 11.43 -8.49
CA GLU A 165 -6.61 12.17 -8.76
C GLU A 165 -6.88 13.47 -9.52
N ARG A 166 -7.70 13.42 -10.58
CA ARG A 166 -8.09 14.64 -11.33
C ARG A 166 -8.81 15.64 -10.45
N PHE A 167 -9.79 15.17 -9.68
CA PHE A 167 -10.54 16.00 -8.74
C PHE A 167 -9.61 16.73 -7.77
N LEU A 168 -8.72 15.99 -7.09
CA LEU A 168 -7.81 16.57 -6.12
C LEU A 168 -6.74 17.45 -6.77
N THR A 169 -6.29 17.13 -7.98
CA THR A 169 -5.34 17.97 -8.73
C THR A 169 -5.95 19.34 -9.07
N GLN A 170 -7.18 19.37 -9.57
CA GLN A 170 -7.87 20.62 -9.87
C GLN A 170 -8.15 21.41 -8.59
N LEU A 171 -8.70 20.77 -7.56
CA LEU A 171 -9.00 21.43 -6.30
C LEU A 171 -7.75 22.06 -5.65
N ARG A 172 -6.62 21.34 -5.68
CA ARG A 172 -5.32 21.87 -5.23
C ARG A 172 -4.88 23.12 -5.99
N ARG A 173 -5.15 23.16 -7.31
CA ARG A 173 -4.82 24.31 -8.16
C ARG A 173 -5.67 25.52 -7.80
N HIS A 174 -6.98 25.36 -7.70
CA HIS A 174 -7.89 26.42 -7.27
C HIS A 174 -7.49 27.00 -5.91
N PHE A 175 -7.18 26.13 -4.93
CA PHE A 175 -6.77 26.60 -3.61
C PHE A 175 -5.48 27.43 -3.62
N LEU A 176 -4.53 27.13 -4.52
CA LEU A 176 -3.30 27.91 -4.63
C LEU A 176 -3.54 29.33 -5.17
N PHE A 177 -4.48 29.50 -6.10
CA PHE A 177 -4.71 30.78 -6.77
C PHE A 177 -5.78 31.65 -6.12
N GLU A 178 -6.77 31.04 -5.46
CA GLU A 178 -7.92 31.77 -4.91
C GLU A 178 -7.76 32.12 -3.43
N TRP A 179 -6.99 31.35 -2.67
CA TRP A 179 -6.82 31.60 -1.25
C TRP A 179 -6.07 32.93 -1.02
N SER A 180 -6.64 33.79 -0.17
CA SER A 180 -5.92 34.91 0.43
C SER A 180 -6.25 35.03 1.91
N ALA A 181 -5.29 35.46 2.72
CA ALA A 181 -5.48 35.64 4.16
C ALA A 181 -6.54 36.71 4.51
N ASP A 182 -6.91 37.56 3.54
CA ASP A 182 -7.91 38.61 3.67
C ASP A 182 -9.32 38.17 3.25
N VAL A 183 -9.52 36.92 2.79
CA VAL A 183 -10.86 36.41 2.43
C VAL A 183 -11.74 36.27 3.69
N THR A 184 -12.78 37.09 3.79
CA THR A 184 -13.93 36.84 4.68
C THR A 184 -14.79 35.70 4.12
N ALA A 185 -14.33 34.46 4.26
CA ALA A 185 -15.11 33.29 3.88
C ALA A 185 -16.20 33.00 4.92
N SER A 186 -17.30 32.38 4.49
CA SER A 186 -18.32 31.89 5.44
C SER A 186 -17.71 30.78 6.34
N THR A 187 -18.17 30.65 7.58
CA THR A 187 -17.73 29.56 8.48
C THR A 187 -17.97 28.18 7.87
N TYR A 188 -19.05 28.00 7.10
CA TYR A 188 -19.34 26.76 6.38
C TYR A 188 -18.32 26.44 5.28
N PHE A 189 -17.87 27.45 4.53
CA PHE A 189 -16.81 27.29 3.55
C PHE A 189 -15.50 26.89 4.24
N LEU A 190 -15.08 27.60 5.28
CA LEU A 190 -13.85 27.29 6.05
C LEU A 190 -13.86 25.89 6.70
N ASP A 191 -14.98 25.47 7.28
CA ASP A 191 -15.11 24.17 7.95
C ASP A 191 -15.01 22.99 6.97
N ASN A 192 -15.55 23.13 5.76
CA ASN A 192 -15.46 22.11 4.71
C ASN A 192 -14.13 22.16 3.94
N PHE A 193 -13.59 23.36 3.75
CA PHE A 193 -12.33 23.63 3.03
C PHE A 193 -11.12 23.02 3.75
N THR A 194 -11.08 23.06 5.08
CA THR A 194 -9.97 22.49 5.87
C THR A 194 -9.94 20.95 5.85
N ASN A 195 -11.09 20.29 5.73
CA ASN A 195 -11.17 18.85 5.49
C ASN A 195 -10.58 18.47 4.12
N LEU A 196 -10.90 19.24 3.08
CA LEU A 196 -10.35 19.04 1.74
C LEU A 196 -8.84 19.26 1.71
N LEU A 197 -8.32 20.32 2.34
CA LEU A 197 -6.88 20.55 2.44
C LEU A 197 -6.15 19.38 3.12
N THR A 198 -6.75 18.81 4.16
CA THR A 198 -6.19 17.62 4.83
C THR A 198 -6.13 16.41 3.88
N VAL A 199 -7.18 16.21 3.09
CA VAL A 199 -7.24 15.14 2.08
C VAL A 199 -6.22 15.38 0.96
N ILE A 200 -6.17 16.58 0.39
CA ILE A 200 -5.28 16.93 -0.72
C ILE A 200 -3.82 16.81 -0.29
N SER A 201 -3.44 17.45 0.81
CA SER A 201 -2.07 17.40 1.34
C SER A 201 -1.68 15.98 1.72
N GLY A 202 -2.59 15.21 2.33
CA GLY A 202 -2.40 13.80 2.65
C GLY A 202 -2.17 12.94 1.39
N GLN A 203 -3.02 13.06 0.37
CA GLN A 203 -2.85 12.32 -0.89
C GLN A 203 -1.57 12.73 -1.62
N CYS A 204 -1.27 14.02 -1.72
CA CYS A 204 -0.05 14.49 -2.37
C CYS A 204 1.19 13.94 -1.64
N PHE A 205 1.20 13.94 -0.31
CA PHE A 205 2.30 13.34 0.46
C PHE A 205 2.38 11.81 0.28
N ASN A 206 1.25 11.11 0.36
CA ASN A 206 1.18 9.64 0.25
C ASN A 206 1.54 9.13 -1.16
N THR A 207 1.36 9.97 -2.18
CA THR A 207 1.71 9.70 -3.57
C THR A 207 3.04 10.32 -3.98
N GLU A 208 3.75 10.92 -3.02
CA GLU A 208 5.07 11.54 -3.21
C GLU A 208 5.05 12.61 -4.31
N TYR A 209 3.98 13.40 -4.30
CA TYR A 209 3.76 14.56 -5.15
C TYR A 209 3.77 14.23 -6.64
N ILE A 210 3.42 13.00 -7.03
CA ILE A 210 3.36 12.55 -8.44
C ILE A 210 2.22 13.20 -9.25
N TYR A 211 1.34 13.96 -8.63
CA TYR A 211 0.25 14.68 -9.31
C TYR A 211 0.81 15.68 -10.31
N ASP A 212 0.08 15.94 -11.38
CA ASP A 212 0.45 16.93 -12.40
C ASP A 212 0.60 18.34 -11.78
N VAL A 213 1.54 19.15 -12.26
CA VAL A 213 1.77 20.52 -11.78
C VAL A 213 2.11 21.41 -12.97
N GLN A 214 1.37 22.50 -13.16
CA GLN A 214 1.61 23.45 -14.24
C GLN A 214 2.67 24.51 -13.88
N GLU A 215 3.26 25.13 -14.90
CA GLU A 215 4.29 26.17 -14.72
C GLU A 215 3.80 27.37 -13.88
N ALA A 216 2.53 27.74 -14.03
CA ALA A 216 1.90 28.78 -13.22
C ALA A 216 1.84 28.39 -11.73
N GLU A 217 1.50 27.12 -11.42
CA GLU A 217 1.48 26.60 -10.05
C GLU A 217 2.89 26.62 -9.45
N VAL A 218 3.92 26.24 -10.21
CA VAL A 218 5.33 26.27 -9.77
C VAL A 218 5.76 27.68 -9.34
N SER A 219 5.38 28.69 -10.11
CA SER A 219 5.71 30.08 -9.80
C SER A 219 4.94 30.59 -8.57
N ALA A 220 3.64 30.29 -8.48
CA ALA A 220 2.80 30.71 -7.37
C ALA A 220 3.20 30.05 -6.04
N ILE A 221 3.51 28.75 -6.04
CA ILE A 221 3.95 28.06 -4.82
C ILE A 221 5.31 28.55 -4.34
N ALA A 222 6.23 28.87 -5.26
CA ALA A 222 7.51 29.46 -4.90
C ALA A 222 7.34 30.84 -4.23
N ALA A 223 6.42 31.68 -4.74
CA ALA A 223 6.10 32.96 -4.15
C ALA A 223 5.45 32.82 -2.76
N LEU A 224 4.50 31.90 -2.61
CA LEU A 224 3.85 31.62 -1.32
C LEU A 224 4.86 31.16 -0.27
N LYS A 225 5.74 30.20 -0.62
CA LYS A 225 6.81 29.74 0.26
C LYS A 225 7.73 30.86 0.70
N ALA A 226 8.17 31.72 -0.23
CA ALA A 226 9.05 32.84 0.09
C ALA A 226 8.37 33.82 1.05
N SER A 227 7.09 34.11 0.85
CA SER A 227 6.28 34.97 1.74
C SER A 227 6.15 34.37 3.15
N VAL A 228 5.80 33.08 3.24
CA VAL A 228 5.65 32.34 4.49
C VAL A 228 6.97 32.28 5.25
N LEU A 229 8.07 31.92 4.59
CA LEU A 229 9.39 31.83 5.25
C LEU A 229 9.89 33.19 5.74
N ALA A 230 9.59 34.28 5.03
CA ALA A 230 9.96 35.62 5.45
C ALA A 230 9.19 36.11 6.70
N ASN A 231 7.99 35.57 6.95
CA ASN A 231 7.09 36.01 8.03
C ASN A 231 6.53 34.82 8.81
N ILE A 232 7.36 33.80 9.08
CA ILE A 232 6.89 32.47 9.52
C ILE A 232 6.08 32.48 10.82
N ARG A 233 6.33 33.43 11.71
CA ARG A 233 5.60 33.58 12.98
C ARG A 233 4.17 34.10 12.79
N ASP A 234 3.92 34.81 11.69
CA ASP A 234 2.62 35.37 11.33
C ASP A 234 1.95 34.55 10.21
N ALA A 235 2.57 33.47 9.75
CA ALA A 235 2.07 32.65 8.65
C ALA A 235 0.73 31.99 9.00
N HIS A 236 -0.21 32.04 8.06
CA HIS A 236 -1.50 31.39 8.26
C HIS A 236 -1.35 29.87 8.10
N VAL A 237 -2.01 29.09 8.96
CA VAL A 237 -1.92 27.61 8.92
C VAL A 237 -2.44 27.01 7.60
N ILE A 238 -3.34 27.72 6.91
CA ILE A 238 -3.81 27.35 5.58
C ILE A 238 -2.71 27.52 4.52
N ASP A 239 -1.86 28.55 4.62
CA ASP A 239 -0.74 28.72 3.69
C ASP A 239 0.22 27.53 3.79
N LEU A 240 0.49 27.08 5.02
CA LEU A 240 1.26 25.86 5.27
C LEU A 240 0.58 24.62 4.68
N ALA A 241 -0.74 24.50 4.79
CA ALA A 241 -1.49 23.36 4.23
C ALA A 241 -1.52 23.36 2.69
N ILE A 242 -1.55 24.54 2.05
CA ILE A 242 -1.41 24.69 0.61
C ILE A 242 0.01 24.27 0.21
N ILE A 243 1.05 24.77 0.89
CA ILE A 243 2.44 24.32 0.67
C ILE A 243 2.56 22.80 0.80
N ALA A 244 1.99 22.22 1.85
CA ALA A 244 1.95 20.79 2.14
C ALA A 244 1.32 19.94 1.02
N SER A 245 0.56 20.56 0.11
CA SER A 245 -0.05 19.92 -1.05
C SER A 245 0.87 19.88 -2.29
N TYR A 246 1.98 20.61 -2.28
CA TYR A 246 2.96 20.65 -3.38
C TYR A 246 4.32 20.09 -2.99
N GLU A 247 4.70 20.17 -1.71
CA GLU A 247 5.93 19.60 -1.18
C GLU A 247 5.80 19.32 0.33
N PRO A 248 6.65 18.48 0.92
CA PRO A 248 6.48 18.13 2.33
C PRO A 248 6.99 19.24 3.24
N LEU A 249 6.23 19.53 4.31
CA LEU A 249 6.55 20.63 5.24
C LEU A 249 7.96 20.56 5.83
N TRP A 250 8.50 19.37 6.10
CA TRP A 250 9.89 19.24 6.59
C TRP A 250 10.91 19.81 5.61
N SER A 251 10.67 19.69 4.30
CA SER A 251 11.55 20.23 3.26
C SER A 251 11.45 21.74 3.17
N THR A 252 10.24 22.30 3.29
CA THR A 252 10.02 23.76 3.26
C THR A 252 10.63 24.42 4.50
N LEU A 253 10.36 23.86 5.67
CA LEU A 253 10.70 24.44 6.96
C LEU A 253 12.11 24.07 7.43
N GLY A 254 12.76 23.10 6.78
CA GLY A 254 14.12 22.67 7.13
C GLY A 254 15.19 23.77 7.02
N SER A 255 14.88 24.87 6.31
CA SER A 255 15.75 26.05 6.21
C SER A 255 15.43 27.15 7.23
N CYS A 256 14.40 26.99 8.07
CA CYS A 256 14.05 27.97 9.08
C CYS A 256 15.10 28.02 10.20
N ASP A 257 15.24 29.20 10.82
CA ASP A 257 16.09 29.35 12.00
C ASP A 257 15.57 28.47 13.16
N PRO A 258 16.47 27.90 14.00
CA PRO A 258 16.06 27.02 15.09
C PRO A 258 15.06 27.64 16.08
N GLU A 259 15.12 28.97 16.30
CA GLU A 259 14.17 29.68 17.16
C GLU A 259 12.76 29.69 16.57
N ASP A 260 12.63 29.89 15.26
CA ASP A 260 11.36 29.89 14.56
C ASP A 260 10.76 28.49 14.47
N LEU A 261 11.59 27.46 14.28
CA LEU A 261 11.15 26.07 14.36
C LEU A 261 10.64 25.73 15.76
N ASN A 262 11.34 26.14 16.82
CA ASN A 262 10.89 25.91 18.20
C ASN A 262 9.58 26.66 18.50
N TYR A 263 9.43 27.87 17.96
CA TYR A 263 8.17 28.62 18.02
C TYR A 263 7.03 27.84 17.33
N LEU A 264 7.23 27.41 16.08
CA LEU A 264 6.24 26.64 15.32
C LEU A 264 5.88 25.33 16.01
N MET A 265 6.84 24.61 16.59
CA MET A 265 6.57 23.39 17.35
C MET A 265 5.62 23.65 18.52
N THR A 266 5.78 24.78 19.21
CA THR A 266 4.90 25.17 20.33
C THR A 266 3.53 25.64 19.85
N GLU A 267 3.48 26.41 18.76
CA GLU A 267 2.21 26.88 18.18
C GLU A 267 1.41 25.75 17.55
N ALA A 268 2.07 24.76 16.95
CA ALA A 268 1.42 23.62 16.32
C ALA A 268 0.56 22.82 17.30
N GLU A 269 0.89 22.79 18.59
CA GLU A 269 0.07 22.15 19.64
C GLU A 269 -1.29 22.85 19.83
N LYS A 270 -1.41 24.11 19.42
CA LYS A 270 -2.61 24.94 19.53
C LYS A 270 -3.43 24.97 18.25
N TRP A 271 -2.87 24.49 17.13
CA TRP A 271 -3.57 24.46 15.85
C TRP A 271 -4.80 23.53 15.90
N PRO A 272 -5.79 23.73 15.01
CA PRO A 272 -6.89 22.78 14.84
C PRO A 272 -6.39 21.36 14.53
N ALA A 273 -7.17 20.34 14.89
CA ALA A 273 -6.79 18.93 14.75
C ALA A 273 -6.41 18.54 13.31
N TRP A 274 -7.07 19.12 12.30
CA TRP A 274 -6.78 18.88 10.89
C TRP A 274 -5.36 19.34 10.52
N ALA A 275 -4.93 20.50 11.00
CA ALA A 275 -3.60 21.05 10.76
C ALA A 275 -2.53 20.30 11.54
N GLN A 276 -2.84 19.89 12.78
CA GLN A 276 -1.95 19.02 13.56
C GLN A 276 -1.68 17.69 12.85
N LEU A 277 -2.66 17.14 12.11
CA LEU A 277 -2.46 15.93 11.33
C LEU A 277 -1.47 16.15 10.18
N ILE A 278 -1.59 17.25 9.44
CA ILE A 278 -0.64 17.62 8.38
C ILE A 278 0.76 17.84 8.98
N TRP A 279 0.86 18.59 10.08
CA TRP A 279 2.11 18.81 10.80
C TRP A 279 2.76 17.50 11.26
N LYS A 280 1.99 16.61 11.89
CA LYS A 280 2.48 15.32 12.37
C LYS A 280 3.01 14.46 11.22
N THR A 281 2.29 14.40 10.11
CA THR A 281 2.58 13.50 9.00
C THR A 281 3.71 14.02 8.11
N GLN A 282 3.75 15.32 7.82
CA GLN A 282 4.68 15.89 6.86
C GLN A 282 5.89 16.59 7.49
N PHE A 283 5.86 16.91 8.79
CA PHE A 283 6.99 17.51 9.50
C PHE A 283 7.55 16.58 10.57
N LEU A 284 6.75 16.21 11.59
CA LEU A 284 7.25 15.44 12.73
C LEU A 284 7.71 14.03 12.36
N ALA A 285 6.94 13.30 11.54
CA ALA A 285 7.31 11.95 11.12
C ALA A 285 8.61 11.90 10.30
N PRO A 286 8.82 12.75 9.28
CA PRO A 286 10.13 12.85 8.60
C PRO A 286 11.27 13.26 9.53
N CYS A 287 11.05 14.18 10.47
CA CYS A 287 12.06 14.54 11.47
C CYS A 287 12.43 13.34 12.37
N GLN A 288 11.44 12.54 12.78
CA GLN A 288 11.67 11.30 13.52
C GLN A 288 12.44 10.28 12.68
N GLU A 289 12.10 10.10 11.40
CA GLU A 289 12.85 9.24 10.47
C GLU A 289 14.31 9.71 10.37
N ALA A 290 14.56 11.01 10.20
CA ALA A 290 15.90 11.57 10.14
C ALA A 290 16.70 11.33 11.44
N PHE A 291 16.05 11.38 12.61
CA PHE A 291 16.66 11.04 13.89
C PHE A 291 16.99 9.54 13.99
N LEU A 292 16.02 8.67 13.67
CA LEU A 292 16.21 7.22 13.71
C LEU A 292 17.32 6.76 12.76
N LYS A 293 17.41 7.37 11.59
CA LYS A 293 18.48 7.14 10.61
C LYS A 293 19.88 7.30 11.21
N GLN A 294 20.09 8.26 12.11
CA GLN A 294 21.38 8.48 12.78
C GLN A 294 21.74 7.39 13.79
N SER A 295 20.73 6.68 14.31
CA SER A 295 20.90 5.59 15.28
C SER A 295 21.00 4.20 14.64
N LEU A 296 20.82 4.09 13.32
CA LEU A 296 20.88 2.81 12.61
C LEU A 296 22.28 2.19 12.72
N HIS A 297 22.30 0.91 13.08
CA HIS A 297 23.55 0.15 13.11
C HIS A 297 23.94 -0.27 11.69
N THR A 298 25.21 -0.10 11.33
CA THR A 298 25.78 -0.74 10.13
C THR A 298 26.18 -2.17 10.49
N LEU A 299 25.44 -3.15 9.99
CA LEU A 299 25.71 -4.58 10.18
C LEU A 299 26.91 -5.03 9.34
N SER A 300 27.01 -4.49 8.13
CA SER A 300 28.12 -4.72 7.20
C SER A 300 28.27 -3.53 6.24
N PRO A 301 29.49 -3.20 5.79
CA PRO A 301 29.67 -2.17 4.77
C PRO A 301 29.16 -2.66 3.42
N VAL A 302 28.35 -1.85 2.74
CA VAL A 302 27.86 -2.13 1.38
C VAL A 302 28.96 -1.77 0.37
N THR A 303 29.73 -2.78 -0.05
CA THR A 303 30.92 -2.57 -0.90
C THR A 303 30.72 -2.99 -2.36
N ASP A 304 29.73 -3.84 -2.65
CA ASP A 304 29.43 -4.25 -4.02
C ASP A 304 28.80 -3.06 -4.80
N PRO A 305 29.36 -2.67 -5.96
CA PRO A 305 28.85 -1.53 -6.73
C PRO A 305 27.41 -1.71 -7.21
N PHE A 306 27.00 -2.96 -7.47
CA PHE A 306 25.66 -3.27 -7.92
C PHE A 306 24.67 -3.15 -6.76
N SER A 307 25.01 -3.66 -5.57
CA SER A 307 24.25 -3.40 -4.35
C SER A 307 24.12 -1.91 -4.05
N ASN A 308 25.17 -1.11 -4.27
CA ASN A 308 25.10 0.35 -4.11
C ASN A 308 24.12 1.00 -5.12
N ALA A 309 24.06 0.53 -6.37
CA ALA A 309 23.12 1.03 -7.35
C ALA A 309 21.65 0.72 -6.97
N ILE A 310 21.37 -0.51 -6.51
CA ILE A 310 20.05 -0.89 -5.98
C ILE A 310 19.72 -0.07 -4.73
N GLY A 311 20.67 0.07 -3.80
CA GLY A 311 20.51 0.86 -2.59
C GLY A 311 20.19 2.33 -2.88
N ALA A 312 20.82 2.93 -3.90
CA ALA A 312 20.57 4.32 -4.30
C ALA A 312 19.14 4.56 -4.81
N GLN A 313 18.55 3.57 -5.51
CA GLN A 313 17.14 3.62 -5.90
C GLN A 313 16.25 3.73 -4.65
N TYR A 314 16.35 2.78 -3.71
CA TYR A 314 15.49 2.77 -2.52
C TYR A 314 15.82 3.89 -1.54
N GLU A 315 17.04 4.43 -1.58
CA GLU A 315 17.39 5.64 -0.83
C GLU A 315 16.64 6.87 -1.38
N SER A 316 16.44 6.94 -2.70
CA SER A 316 15.68 8.02 -3.34
C SER A 316 14.17 7.80 -3.28
N TYR A 317 13.74 6.55 -3.40
CA TYR A 317 12.34 6.10 -3.43
C TYR A 317 12.11 4.94 -2.45
N PRO A 318 12.02 5.19 -1.14
CA PRO A 318 11.75 4.12 -0.16
C PRO A 318 10.42 3.43 -0.43
N TYR A 319 10.44 2.12 -0.66
CA TYR A 319 9.27 1.36 -1.10
C TYR A 319 9.07 0.06 -0.30
N PRO A 320 7.81 -0.36 -0.05
CA PRO A 320 6.55 0.37 -0.27
C PRO A 320 6.28 1.45 0.78
N ARG A 321 5.73 2.61 0.43
CA ARG A 321 5.17 3.53 1.44
C ARG A 321 3.80 3.03 1.89
N TRP A 322 3.58 2.91 3.21
CA TRP A 322 2.35 2.33 3.76
C TRP A 322 1.88 3.00 5.08
N GLN A 323 0.61 3.39 5.11
CA GLN A 323 0.04 4.13 6.23
C GLN A 323 -0.57 3.17 7.24
N THR A 324 -1.32 2.18 6.74
CA THR A 324 -1.99 1.12 7.50
C THR A 324 -1.60 -0.24 6.95
N THR A 325 -1.63 -1.26 7.81
CA THR A 325 -1.43 -2.64 7.37
C THR A 325 -2.35 -3.60 8.15
N LYS A 326 -2.55 -4.81 7.62
CA LYS A 326 -3.39 -5.84 8.27
C LYS A 326 -2.59 -6.43 9.42
N LEU A 327 -3.06 -6.29 10.66
CA LEU A 327 -2.40 -6.92 11.81
C LEU A 327 -3.04 -8.27 12.13
N PRO A 328 -2.24 -9.23 12.62
CA PRO A 328 -2.73 -10.54 13.00
C PRO A 328 -3.58 -10.45 14.27
N ALA A 329 -4.61 -11.29 14.37
CA ALA A 329 -5.48 -11.34 15.54
C ALA A 329 -4.77 -11.89 16.79
N LYS A 330 -3.79 -12.78 16.60
CA LYS A 330 -2.95 -13.36 17.65
C LYS A 330 -1.63 -13.83 17.07
N ALA A 331 -0.58 -13.85 17.90
CA ALA A 331 0.67 -14.49 17.56
C ALA A 331 0.54 -16.03 17.61
N LEU A 332 1.12 -16.70 16.63
CA LEU A 332 1.23 -18.16 16.54
C LEU A 332 2.69 -18.60 16.69
N SER A 333 2.96 -19.81 17.15
CA SER A 333 4.29 -20.40 16.93
C SER A 333 4.56 -20.56 15.43
N LEU A 334 5.83 -20.61 15.02
CA LEU A 334 6.18 -20.85 13.61
C LEU A 334 5.58 -22.17 13.10
N ARG A 335 5.59 -23.21 13.95
CA ARG A 335 4.93 -24.49 13.68
C ARG A 335 3.42 -24.33 13.45
N GLN A 336 2.70 -23.70 14.37
CA GLN A 336 1.25 -23.49 14.24
C GLN A 336 0.90 -22.67 13.00
N HIS A 337 1.72 -21.66 12.69
CA HIS A 337 1.57 -20.87 11.48
C HIS A 337 1.63 -21.76 10.22
N LEU A 338 2.68 -22.59 10.11
CA LEU A 338 2.83 -23.53 8.99
C LEU A 338 1.72 -24.59 8.92
N GLU A 339 1.32 -25.18 10.06
CA GLU A 339 0.23 -26.16 10.13
C GLU A 339 -1.10 -25.55 9.67
N SER A 340 -1.37 -24.31 10.04
CA SER A 340 -2.58 -23.60 9.62
C SER A 340 -2.56 -23.23 8.14
N ARG A 341 -1.38 -22.89 7.61
CA ARG A 341 -1.21 -22.41 6.24
C ARG A 341 -1.14 -23.55 5.22
N PHE A 342 -0.47 -24.64 5.58
CA PHE A 342 -0.18 -25.79 4.71
C PHE A 342 -0.59 -27.12 5.34
N PRO A 343 -1.89 -27.35 5.60
CA PRO A 343 -2.39 -28.52 6.34
C PRO A 343 -2.17 -29.86 5.62
N GLN A 344 -1.87 -29.85 4.32
CA GLN A 344 -1.64 -31.06 3.52
C GLN A 344 -0.15 -31.34 3.30
N SER A 345 0.74 -30.45 3.76
CA SER A 345 2.17 -30.55 3.50
C SER A 345 2.91 -31.25 4.64
N ALA A 346 3.97 -31.98 4.27
CA ALA A 346 4.90 -32.54 5.25
C ALA A 346 5.79 -31.42 5.83
N LEU A 347 5.56 -31.08 7.09
CA LEU A 347 6.31 -30.03 7.79
C LEU A 347 7.62 -30.56 8.38
N PRO A 348 8.70 -29.76 8.36
CA PRO A 348 9.95 -30.12 9.02
C PRO A 348 9.80 -30.06 10.56
N ALA A 349 10.83 -30.48 11.29
CA ALA A 349 10.84 -30.54 12.75
C ALA A 349 10.97 -29.15 13.43
N VAL A 350 10.03 -28.24 13.13
CA VAL A 350 9.95 -26.91 13.74
C VAL A 350 9.37 -27.01 15.16
N THR A 351 9.97 -26.29 16.10
CA THR A 351 9.53 -26.25 17.49
C THR A 351 8.48 -25.16 17.73
N ASP A 352 7.75 -25.27 18.85
CA ASP A 352 6.83 -24.22 19.33
C ASP A 352 7.54 -23.09 20.10
N THR A 353 8.87 -23.15 20.19
CA THR A 353 9.66 -22.13 20.89
C THR A 353 9.67 -20.81 20.12
N PRO A 354 9.82 -19.67 20.82
CA PRO A 354 9.94 -18.38 20.14
C PRO A 354 11.03 -18.37 19.06
N ALA A 355 10.69 -17.96 17.84
CA ALA A 355 11.58 -18.04 16.68
C ALA A 355 12.53 -16.83 16.61
N LYS A 356 13.77 -17.06 16.14
CA LYS A 356 14.65 -15.98 15.69
C LYS A 356 14.44 -15.74 14.19
N ILE A 357 14.08 -14.50 13.84
CA ILE A 357 13.68 -14.17 12.47
C ILE A 357 14.66 -13.18 11.86
N LEU A 358 15.07 -13.45 10.61
CA LEU A 358 15.80 -12.50 9.76
C LEU A 358 14.88 -12.03 8.63
N PHE A 359 14.68 -10.72 8.51
CA PHE A 359 14.16 -10.11 7.28
C PHE A 359 15.33 -9.57 6.47
N ALA A 360 15.65 -10.27 5.38
CA ALA A 360 16.75 -9.95 4.47
C ALA A 360 16.24 -9.12 3.29
N GLY A 361 16.41 -7.79 3.37
CA GLY A 361 15.77 -6.81 2.50
C GLY A 361 14.37 -6.47 3.00
N CYS A 362 14.29 -5.86 4.18
CA CYS A 362 13.03 -5.58 4.84
C CYS A 362 12.27 -4.37 4.28
N GLY A 363 12.91 -3.60 3.39
CA GLY A 363 12.38 -2.37 2.83
C GLY A 363 11.89 -1.43 3.92
N THR A 364 10.66 -0.94 3.75
CA THR A 364 9.97 -0.04 4.67
C THR A 364 9.22 -0.76 5.82
N GLY A 365 9.43 -2.07 5.98
CA GLY A 365 9.05 -2.81 7.18
C GLY A 365 7.60 -3.23 7.30
N GLU A 366 6.78 -3.17 6.25
CA GLU A 366 5.38 -3.62 6.33
C GLU A 366 5.29 -5.10 6.75
N GLN A 367 6.05 -5.96 6.07
CA GLN A 367 6.08 -7.38 6.37
C GLN A 367 6.71 -7.69 7.74
N VAL A 368 7.66 -6.86 8.19
CA VAL A 368 8.24 -6.95 9.53
C VAL A 368 7.15 -6.78 10.59
N VAL A 369 6.26 -5.79 10.42
CA VAL A 369 5.14 -5.57 11.33
C VAL A 369 4.10 -6.69 11.24
N GLN A 370 3.68 -7.05 10.03
CA GLN A 370 2.67 -8.09 9.81
C GLN A 370 3.08 -9.45 10.40
N MET A 371 4.26 -9.94 10.02
CA MET A 371 4.74 -11.24 10.45
C MET A 371 5.32 -11.21 11.87
N GLY A 372 6.01 -10.13 12.24
CA GLY A 372 6.63 -10.01 13.56
C GLY A 372 5.62 -9.97 14.71
N LEU A 373 4.43 -9.39 14.49
CA LEU A 373 3.32 -9.46 15.44
C LEU A 373 2.52 -10.78 15.35
N GLY A 374 2.58 -11.46 14.20
CA GLY A 374 1.81 -12.67 13.91
C GLY A 374 2.50 -13.96 14.33
N LEU A 375 3.80 -13.86 14.59
CA LEU A 375 4.63 -14.97 15.03
C LEU A 375 5.13 -14.70 16.44
N ASN A 376 5.21 -15.76 17.24
CA ASN A 376 5.90 -15.75 18.52
C ASN A 376 7.40 -15.62 18.28
N ALA A 377 7.88 -14.40 18.06
CA ALA A 377 9.28 -14.12 17.75
C ALA A 377 10.07 -13.76 19.01
N GLN A 378 11.20 -14.44 19.23
CA GLN A 378 12.13 -14.11 20.31
C GLN A 378 12.79 -12.75 20.04
N ASN A 379 13.41 -12.64 18.87
CA ASN A 379 14.12 -11.46 18.38
C ASN A 379 13.99 -11.42 16.86
N ILE A 380 13.87 -10.22 16.33
CA ILE A 380 13.80 -9.95 14.90
C ILE A 380 14.99 -9.08 14.51
N LEU A 381 15.76 -9.53 13.52
CA LEU A 381 16.73 -8.70 12.81
C LEU A 381 16.15 -8.35 11.44
N ALA A 382 16.03 -7.07 11.14
CA ALA A 382 15.54 -6.58 9.86
C ALA A 382 16.64 -5.73 9.20
N MET A 383 17.09 -6.17 8.03
CA MET A 383 18.19 -5.51 7.31
C MET A 383 17.78 -5.09 5.91
N ASP A 384 18.38 -4.00 5.45
CA ASP A 384 18.19 -3.46 4.10
C ASP A 384 19.43 -2.65 3.67
N LEU A 385 19.52 -2.35 2.38
CA LEU A 385 20.56 -1.48 1.81
C LEU A 385 20.27 0.00 2.09
N SER A 386 18.98 0.40 2.02
CA SER A 386 18.57 1.80 2.17
C SER A 386 18.36 2.19 3.62
N THR A 387 19.06 3.24 4.04
CA THR A 387 18.88 3.84 5.36
C THR A 387 17.58 4.63 5.48
N ASN A 388 17.07 5.20 4.38
CA ASN A 388 15.75 5.85 4.36
C ASN A 388 14.62 4.83 4.55
N SER A 389 14.68 3.68 3.87
CA SER A 389 13.74 2.57 4.08
C SER A 389 13.77 2.07 5.53
N LEU A 390 14.96 1.84 6.08
CA LEU A 390 15.12 1.39 7.47
C LEU A 390 14.63 2.40 8.51
N ALA A 391 14.87 3.69 8.30
CA ALA A 391 14.41 4.74 9.19
C ALA A 391 12.87 4.78 9.24
N TYR A 392 12.23 4.67 8.08
CA TYR A 392 10.78 4.53 8.00
C TYR A 392 10.29 3.26 8.69
N ALA A 393 10.90 2.11 8.38
CA ALA A 393 10.55 0.82 8.99
C ALA A 393 10.65 0.86 10.51
N SER A 394 11.71 1.48 11.05
CA SER A 394 11.91 1.67 12.49
C SER A 394 10.82 2.53 13.11
N ARG A 395 10.45 3.66 12.48
CA ARG A 395 9.32 4.48 12.94
C ARG A 395 8.01 3.69 12.94
N LYS A 396 7.72 2.96 11.86
CA LYS A 396 6.49 2.15 11.75
C LYS A 396 6.46 1.04 12.80
N ALA A 397 7.57 0.36 13.07
CA ALA A 397 7.65 -0.64 14.13
C ALA A 397 7.38 -0.04 15.52
N GLN A 398 7.93 1.15 15.82
CA GLN A 398 7.65 1.89 17.06
C GLN A 398 6.18 2.29 17.18
N GLU A 399 5.55 2.75 16.09
CA GLU A 399 4.11 3.06 16.05
C GLU A 399 3.23 1.85 16.39
N HIS A 400 3.72 0.64 16.13
CA HIS A 400 3.03 -0.62 16.43
C HIS A 400 3.52 -1.28 17.74
N GLY A 401 4.35 -0.60 18.53
CA GLY A 401 4.82 -1.09 19.83
C GLY A 401 5.75 -2.30 19.76
N MET A 402 6.52 -2.44 18.67
CA MET A 402 7.46 -3.54 18.51
C MET A 402 8.84 -3.19 19.07
N ASP A 403 9.14 -3.72 20.26
CA ASP A 403 10.43 -3.50 20.94
C ASP A 403 11.46 -4.61 20.66
N ASN A 404 11.05 -5.73 20.04
CA ASN A 404 11.90 -6.90 19.76
C ASN A 404 12.55 -6.89 18.36
N VAL A 405 12.49 -5.75 17.65
CA VAL A 405 13.02 -5.59 16.29
C VAL A 405 14.27 -4.73 16.29
N HIS A 406 15.34 -5.25 15.70
CA HIS A 406 16.59 -4.52 15.47
C HIS A 406 16.72 -4.24 13.98
N PHE A 407 16.81 -2.97 13.61
CA PHE A 407 17.04 -2.54 12.23
C PHE A 407 18.53 -2.26 12.02
N GLY A 408 19.07 -2.71 10.89
CA GLY A 408 20.47 -2.43 10.56
C GLY A 408 20.77 -2.45 9.07
N GLN A 409 21.60 -1.52 8.64
CA GLN A 409 22.02 -1.43 7.24
C GLN A 409 23.03 -2.54 6.94
N GLY A 410 22.83 -3.28 5.85
CA GLY A 410 23.80 -4.27 5.42
C GLY A 410 23.45 -4.92 4.09
N ASP A 411 24.44 -5.59 3.51
CA ASP A 411 24.30 -6.35 2.28
C ASP A 411 24.09 -7.85 2.60
N ILE A 412 23.13 -8.49 1.94
CA ILE A 412 22.85 -9.92 2.06
C ILE A 412 24.09 -10.75 1.71
N LEU A 413 24.92 -10.30 0.77
CA LEU A 413 26.15 -11.00 0.38
C LEU A 413 27.20 -11.05 1.50
N ALA A 414 27.09 -10.17 2.50
CA ALA A 414 28.00 -10.10 3.64
C ALA A 414 27.55 -10.95 4.83
N VAL A 415 26.31 -11.44 4.87
CA VAL A 415 25.81 -12.23 6.02
C VAL A 415 26.44 -13.62 6.10
N LYS A 416 27.04 -14.11 5.01
CA LYS A 416 27.69 -15.42 4.91
C LYS A 416 28.73 -15.70 6.01
N ASP A 417 29.27 -14.65 6.62
CA ASP A 417 30.29 -14.71 7.67
C ASP A 417 29.69 -14.72 9.09
N TRP A 418 28.36 -14.73 9.23
CA TRP A 418 27.67 -14.78 10.52
C TRP A 418 27.41 -16.22 10.98
N ASP A 419 27.18 -16.38 12.28
CA ASP A 419 26.78 -17.66 12.86
C ASP A 419 25.36 -18.07 12.43
N ALA A 420 25.18 -19.36 12.16
CA ALA A 420 23.88 -19.96 11.89
C ALA A 420 22.96 -19.84 13.11
N SER A 421 21.96 -18.95 13.02
CA SER A 421 21.23 -18.48 14.20
C SER A 421 19.74 -18.22 13.98
N PHE A 422 19.25 -18.25 12.75
CA PHE A 422 17.85 -17.97 12.43
C PHE A 422 17.02 -19.23 12.22
N ASP A 423 15.77 -19.20 12.71
CA ASP A 423 14.77 -20.25 12.54
C ASP A 423 13.86 -19.97 11.32
N LEU A 424 13.68 -18.68 11.02
CA LEU A 424 12.94 -18.19 9.85
C LEU A 424 13.74 -17.10 9.15
N ILE A 425 13.92 -17.24 7.84
CA ILE A 425 14.47 -16.21 6.97
C ILE A 425 13.38 -15.78 5.99
N VAL A 426 13.07 -14.48 6.00
CA VAL A 426 12.12 -13.86 5.08
C VAL A 426 12.91 -13.02 4.08
N CYS A 427 12.79 -13.35 2.80
CA CYS A 427 13.46 -12.67 1.70
C CYS A 427 12.49 -12.53 0.52
N THR A 428 11.65 -11.50 0.59
CA THR A 428 10.57 -11.22 -0.36
C THR A 428 10.87 -9.93 -1.11
N GLY A 429 10.70 -9.89 -2.44
CA GLY A 429 10.98 -8.64 -3.16
C GLY A 429 12.47 -8.31 -3.31
N VAL A 430 13.37 -9.29 -3.25
CA VAL A 430 14.82 -9.02 -3.09
C VAL A 430 15.70 -9.79 -4.05
N LEU A 431 15.64 -11.14 -4.03
CA LEU A 431 16.56 -11.99 -4.80
C LEU A 431 16.53 -11.66 -6.30
N HIS A 432 15.38 -11.26 -6.84
CA HIS A 432 15.24 -10.88 -8.24
C HIS A 432 15.86 -9.53 -8.60
N HIS A 433 16.14 -8.66 -7.63
CA HIS A 433 16.89 -7.44 -7.88
C HIS A 433 18.40 -7.68 -7.88
N MET A 434 18.89 -8.80 -7.35
CA MET A 434 20.31 -9.10 -7.25
C MET A 434 20.93 -9.47 -8.60
N ARG A 435 22.22 -9.13 -8.77
CA ARG A 435 23.03 -9.56 -9.92
C ARG A 435 23.17 -11.09 -10.00
N ASP A 436 23.33 -11.74 -8.84
CA ASP A 436 23.41 -13.19 -8.70
C ASP A 436 22.47 -13.65 -7.57
N PRO A 437 21.22 -14.00 -7.91
CA PRO A 437 20.22 -14.49 -6.95
C PRO A 437 20.67 -15.76 -6.21
N ALA A 438 21.44 -16.63 -6.88
CA ALA A 438 21.93 -17.87 -6.28
C ALA A 438 23.00 -17.59 -5.21
N ALA A 439 23.89 -16.62 -5.44
CA ALA A 439 24.84 -16.17 -4.43
C ALA A 439 24.16 -15.53 -3.20
N GLY A 440 23.08 -14.76 -3.43
CA GLY A 440 22.25 -14.20 -2.37
C GLY A 440 21.63 -15.30 -1.51
N LEU A 441 20.92 -16.24 -2.13
CA LEU A 441 20.29 -17.36 -1.42
C LEU A 441 21.34 -18.23 -0.70
N ALA A 442 22.47 -18.53 -1.33
CA ALA A 442 23.56 -19.28 -0.70
C ALA A 442 24.13 -18.58 0.54
N SER A 443 24.17 -17.24 0.57
CA SER A 443 24.59 -16.47 1.73
C SER A 443 23.59 -16.60 2.88
N LEU A 444 22.29 -16.57 2.58
CA LEU A 444 21.23 -16.80 3.58
C LEU A 444 21.26 -18.23 4.13
N MET A 445 21.61 -19.23 3.31
CA MET A 445 21.78 -20.62 3.76
C MET A 445 22.85 -20.77 4.84
N LYS A 446 23.88 -19.92 4.86
CA LYS A 446 24.95 -19.96 5.88
C LYS A 446 24.49 -19.50 7.25
N VAL A 447 23.53 -18.59 7.32
CA VAL A 447 23.03 -18.04 8.59
C VAL A 447 21.77 -18.75 9.11
N SER A 448 21.21 -19.65 8.30
CA SER A 448 20.10 -20.52 8.68
C SER A 448 20.58 -21.72 9.51
N LYS A 449 19.85 -22.03 10.59
CA LYS A 449 19.98 -23.31 11.31
C LYS A 449 19.53 -24.48 10.43
N ASP A 450 19.78 -25.71 10.86
CA ASP A 450 19.13 -26.88 10.28
C ASP A 450 17.62 -26.83 10.56
N SER A 451 16.79 -27.37 9.66
CA SER A 451 15.32 -27.26 9.71
C SER A 451 14.77 -25.83 9.66
N SER A 452 15.58 -24.84 9.26
CA SER A 452 15.11 -23.45 9.10
C SER A 452 14.09 -23.33 7.99
N ILE A 453 13.18 -22.40 8.19
CA ILE A 453 12.15 -22.04 7.23
C ILE A 453 12.60 -20.83 6.43
N PHE A 454 12.31 -20.85 5.14
CA PHE A 454 12.52 -19.73 4.24
C PHE A 454 11.17 -19.30 3.68
N PHE A 455 10.88 -18.01 3.76
CA PHE A 455 9.79 -17.41 3.01
C PHE A 455 10.37 -16.52 1.91
N LEU A 456 10.21 -16.96 0.66
CA LEU A 456 10.77 -16.31 -0.52
C LEU A 456 9.65 -15.76 -1.40
N ALA A 457 9.89 -14.63 -2.06
CA ALA A 457 8.97 -14.09 -3.05
C ALA A 457 9.71 -13.50 -4.26
N LEU A 458 9.38 -13.98 -5.44
CA LEU A 458 10.08 -13.67 -6.71
C LEU A 458 9.08 -13.23 -7.78
N TYR A 459 9.47 -12.28 -8.65
CA TYR A 459 8.61 -11.88 -9.76
C TYR A 459 8.56 -12.95 -10.85
N SER A 460 7.34 -13.23 -11.31
CA SER A 460 7.08 -14.14 -12.43
C SER A 460 7.45 -13.50 -13.78
N GLU A 461 8.04 -14.27 -14.69
CA GLU A 461 8.24 -13.88 -16.09
C GLU A 461 6.89 -13.64 -16.80
N ARG A 462 5.95 -14.58 -16.66
CA ARG A 462 4.68 -14.56 -17.40
C ARG A 462 3.74 -13.47 -16.88
N ALA A 463 3.67 -13.31 -15.56
CA ALA A 463 2.78 -12.32 -14.94
C ALA A 463 3.27 -10.86 -15.12
N ARG A 464 4.54 -10.67 -15.48
CA ARG A 464 5.14 -9.34 -15.71
C ARG A 464 4.93 -8.79 -17.12
N ALA A 465 4.19 -9.46 -18.01
CA ALA A 465 4.05 -9.07 -19.42
C ALA A 465 3.71 -7.56 -19.64
N ALA A 466 2.78 -7.01 -18.85
CA ALA A 466 2.40 -5.60 -18.94
C ALA A 466 3.52 -4.63 -18.50
N VAL A 467 4.33 -5.02 -17.52
CA VAL A 467 5.52 -4.29 -17.06
C VAL A 467 6.58 -4.28 -18.16
N ILE A 468 6.79 -5.42 -18.83
CA ILE A 468 7.74 -5.54 -19.94
C ILE A 468 7.34 -4.58 -21.07
N ALA A 469 6.08 -4.61 -21.48
CA ALA A 469 5.55 -3.72 -22.50
C ALA A 469 5.70 -2.24 -22.09
N SER A 470 5.48 -1.93 -20.83
CA SER A 470 5.63 -0.57 -20.27
C SER A 470 7.08 -0.08 -20.28
N ARG A 471 8.04 -0.92 -19.90
CA ARG A 471 9.48 -0.59 -19.92
C ARG A 471 10.01 -0.34 -21.33
N ALA A 472 9.47 -1.04 -22.33
CA ALA A 472 9.78 -0.78 -23.73
C ALA A 472 9.39 0.66 -24.13
N LEU A 473 8.23 1.14 -23.68
CA LEU A 473 7.77 2.52 -23.93
C LEU A 473 8.66 3.57 -23.26
N VAL A 474 9.15 3.33 -22.04
CA VAL A 474 10.12 4.22 -21.36
C VAL A 474 11.36 4.41 -22.23
N THR A 475 11.88 3.32 -22.79
CA THR A 475 13.07 3.35 -23.66
C THR A 475 12.77 4.04 -25.01
N GLU A 476 11.65 3.69 -25.65
CA GLU A 476 11.22 4.24 -26.93
C GLU A 476 11.05 5.77 -26.87
N HIS A 477 10.37 6.25 -25.83
CA HIS A 477 10.08 7.68 -25.64
C HIS A 477 11.17 8.44 -24.88
N ARG A 478 12.25 7.76 -24.45
CA ARG A 478 13.38 8.33 -23.69
C ARG A 478 12.90 9.10 -22.46
N ILE A 479 11.98 8.49 -21.72
CA ILE A 479 11.41 9.09 -20.52
C ILE A 479 12.49 9.14 -19.43
N ALA A 480 12.67 10.30 -18.80
CA ALA A 480 13.64 10.48 -17.74
C ALA A 480 13.26 9.71 -16.48
N ASP A 481 14.27 9.30 -15.70
CA ASP A 481 14.07 8.69 -14.37
C ASP A 481 14.05 9.78 -13.28
N ASP A 482 13.02 10.62 -13.32
CA ASP A 482 12.73 11.65 -12.33
C ASP A 482 11.21 11.89 -12.24
N ILE A 483 10.78 12.73 -11.30
CA ILE A 483 9.33 12.98 -11.08
C ILE A 483 8.61 13.51 -12.33
N ALA A 484 9.29 14.27 -13.20
CA ALA A 484 8.70 14.79 -14.42
C ALA A 484 8.54 13.66 -15.46
N GLY A 485 9.53 12.79 -15.59
CA GLY A 485 9.46 11.59 -16.41
C GLY A 485 8.41 10.59 -15.92
N LEU A 486 8.28 10.38 -14.61
CA LEU A 486 7.20 9.56 -14.03
C LEU A 486 5.82 10.10 -14.43
N ARG A 487 5.59 11.42 -14.34
CA ARG A 487 4.35 12.07 -14.80
C ARG A 487 4.14 11.88 -16.31
N GLN A 488 5.18 12.07 -17.11
CA GLN A 488 5.14 11.87 -18.56
C GLN A 488 4.74 10.42 -18.92
N PHE A 489 5.33 9.43 -18.25
CA PHE A 489 4.98 8.02 -18.45
C PHE A 489 3.52 7.74 -18.11
N ARG A 490 3.01 8.30 -17.01
CA ARG A 490 1.60 8.11 -16.63
C ARG A 490 0.65 8.70 -17.66
N ALA A 491 0.96 9.88 -18.18
CA ALA A 491 0.20 10.51 -19.26
C ALA A 491 0.20 9.64 -20.53
N LEU A 492 1.37 9.09 -20.90
CA LEU A 492 1.50 8.16 -22.03
C LEU A 492 0.60 6.93 -21.84
N ILE A 493 0.73 6.19 -20.74
CA ILE A 493 -0.10 4.99 -20.48
C ILE A 493 -1.60 5.31 -20.50
N ARG A 494 -2.01 6.45 -19.92
CA ARG A 494 -3.41 6.89 -19.93
C ARG A 494 -3.92 7.16 -21.35
N SER A 495 -3.06 7.60 -22.27
CA SER A 495 -3.43 7.86 -23.67
C SER A 495 -3.51 6.63 -24.57
N LEU A 496 -2.95 5.49 -24.13
CA LEU A 496 -2.94 4.27 -24.94
C LEU A 496 -4.36 3.69 -25.12
N PRO A 497 -4.62 2.96 -26.22
CA PRO A 497 -5.83 2.15 -26.38
C PRO A 497 -6.03 1.16 -25.23
N ASP A 498 -7.29 0.81 -24.93
CA ASP A 498 -7.63 -0.08 -23.82
C ASP A 498 -7.09 -1.51 -24.01
N ASP A 499 -6.87 -1.94 -25.25
CA ASP A 499 -6.31 -3.24 -25.63
C ASP A 499 -4.78 -3.26 -25.74
N HIS A 500 -4.11 -2.13 -25.50
CA HIS A 500 -2.65 -2.07 -25.54
C HIS A 500 -2.04 -2.89 -24.38
N PRO A 501 -1.00 -3.71 -24.60
CA PRO A 501 -0.44 -4.62 -23.58
C PRO A 501 0.09 -3.90 -22.33
N ALA A 502 0.57 -2.66 -22.48
CA ALA A 502 1.02 -1.82 -21.36
C ALA A 502 -0.12 -1.15 -20.57
N LYS A 503 -1.37 -1.13 -21.07
CA LYS A 503 -2.46 -0.32 -20.49
C LYS A 503 -2.81 -0.73 -19.06
N SER A 504 -2.77 -2.02 -18.77
CA SER A 504 -3.22 -2.60 -17.51
C SER A 504 -2.43 -2.11 -16.29
N VAL A 505 -1.19 -1.62 -16.47
CA VAL A 505 -0.41 -1.07 -15.36
C VAL A 505 -1.08 0.13 -14.69
N ALA A 506 -1.96 0.86 -15.40
CA ALA A 506 -2.72 1.98 -14.82
C ALA A 506 -3.81 1.56 -13.83
N ALA A 507 -4.12 0.26 -13.75
CA ALA A 507 -5.03 -0.31 -12.76
C ALA A 507 -4.32 -0.69 -11.44
N CYS A 508 -2.98 -0.78 -11.46
CA CYS A 508 -2.17 -1.16 -10.30
C CYS A 508 -2.03 0.02 -9.33
N ARG A 509 -1.91 -0.28 -8.03
CA ARG A 509 -1.70 0.73 -6.98
C ARG A 509 -0.40 1.50 -7.20
N GLU A 510 0.64 0.79 -7.62
CA GLU A 510 2.00 1.27 -7.86
C GLU A 510 2.00 2.45 -8.84
N PHE A 511 1.06 2.48 -9.79
CA PHE A 511 0.94 3.58 -10.75
C PHE A 511 0.55 4.94 -10.13
N TYR A 512 0.14 4.98 -8.86
CA TYR A 512 -0.37 6.18 -8.20
C TYR A 512 0.58 6.79 -7.17
N SER A 513 1.78 6.26 -6.95
CA SER A 513 2.83 6.90 -6.13
C SER A 513 4.17 6.93 -6.85
N ALA A 514 5.04 7.89 -6.50
CA ALA A 514 6.35 8.00 -7.14
C ALA A 514 7.22 6.77 -6.85
N SER A 515 7.33 6.36 -5.59
CA SER A 515 8.08 5.15 -5.21
C SER A 515 7.50 3.88 -5.82
N GLY A 516 6.16 3.77 -5.87
CA GLY A 516 5.49 2.61 -6.45
C GLY A 516 5.76 2.51 -7.95
N LEU A 517 5.62 3.62 -8.69
CA LEU A 517 5.81 3.61 -10.12
C LEU A 517 7.29 3.42 -10.48
N HIS A 518 8.19 3.98 -9.68
CA HIS A 518 9.63 3.79 -9.83
C HIS A 518 10.00 2.32 -9.67
N ASP A 519 9.65 1.72 -8.53
CA ASP A 519 9.92 0.30 -8.26
C ASP A 519 9.28 -0.62 -9.31
N PHE A 520 8.08 -0.29 -9.77
CA PHE A 520 7.35 -1.11 -10.73
C PHE A 520 7.92 -1.03 -12.15
N ILE A 521 8.23 0.17 -12.66
CA ILE A 521 8.57 0.39 -14.07
C ILE A 521 10.02 0.85 -14.27
N PHE A 522 10.53 1.75 -13.45
CA PHE A 522 11.86 2.38 -13.60
C PHE A 522 12.96 1.68 -12.77
N ASN A 523 12.68 0.47 -12.29
CA ASN A 523 13.60 -0.30 -11.48
C ASN A 523 14.98 -0.47 -12.17
N VAL A 524 16.05 -0.22 -11.42
CA VAL A 524 17.45 -0.32 -11.88
C VAL A 524 17.75 -1.72 -12.41
N HIS A 525 17.21 -2.76 -11.79
CA HIS A 525 17.40 -4.13 -12.24
C HIS A 525 16.34 -5.07 -11.66
N GLU A 526 15.63 -5.76 -12.54
CA GLU A 526 14.65 -6.79 -12.18
C GLU A 526 14.87 -8.02 -13.05
N LEU A 527 15.25 -9.13 -12.43
CA LEU A 527 15.14 -10.45 -13.00
C LEU A 527 13.73 -10.98 -12.79
N ARG A 528 13.32 -11.91 -13.65
CA ARG A 528 12.02 -12.55 -13.58
C ARG A 528 12.22 -14.04 -13.73
N PHE A 529 11.31 -14.81 -13.12
CA PHE A 529 11.46 -16.25 -12.99
C PHE A 529 10.20 -16.96 -13.48
N THR A 530 10.40 -18.08 -14.15
CA THR A 530 9.38 -19.13 -14.25
C THR A 530 9.41 -19.99 -12.99
N PRO A 531 8.33 -20.68 -12.63
CA PRO A 531 8.36 -21.65 -11.52
C PRO A 531 9.47 -22.71 -11.67
N LEU A 532 9.82 -23.12 -12.90
CA LEU A 532 10.98 -24.00 -13.15
C LEU A 532 12.32 -23.36 -12.77
N GLN A 533 12.54 -22.08 -13.11
CA GLN A 533 13.78 -21.40 -12.70
C GLN A 533 13.84 -21.19 -11.18
N VAL A 534 12.68 -21.00 -10.52
CA VAL A 534 12.62 -21.00 -9.06
C VAL A 534 13.02 -22.38 -8.53
N LYS A 535 12.52 -23.47 -9.13
CA LYS A 535 12.88 -24.84 -8.76
C LYS A 535 14.39 -25.07 -8.84
N ASP A 536 15.03 -24.69 -9.95
CA ASP A 536 16.48 -24.82 -10.15
C ASP A 536 17.27 -24.06 -9.06
N LEU A 537 16.81 -22.86 -8.70
CA LEU A 537 17.41 -22.04 -7.64
C LEU A 537 17.34 -22.73 -6.26
N LEU A 538 16.22 -23.36 -5.94
CA LEU A 538 16.02 -24.10 -4.68
C LEU A 538 16.82 -25.40 -4.64
N ASP A 539 16.76 -26.19 -5.72
CA ASP A 539 17.47 -27.46 -5.86
C ASP A 539 18.98 -27.28 -5.66
N ALA A 540 19.54 -26.19 -6.20
CA ALA A 540 20.95 -25.85 -6.04
C ALA A 540 21.39 -25.65 -4.58
N GLN A 541 20.45 -25.34 -3.68
CA GLN A 541 20.68 -25.17 -2.24
C GLN A 541 20.13 -26.33 -1.41
N GLY A 542 19.49 -27.33 -2.04
CA GLY A 542 18.82 -28.43 -1.33
C GLY A 542 17.61 -27.96 -0.51
N LEU A 543 16.94 -26.88 -0.90
CA LEU A 543 15.73 -26.41 -0.24
C LEU A 543 14.51 -27.19 -0.73
N ARG A 544 13.73 -27.73 0.20
CA ARG A 544 12.46 -28.41 -0.09
C ARG A 544 11.29 -27.46 0.05
N VAL A 545 10.37 -27.48 -0.91
CA VAL A 545 9.12 -26.69 -0.86
C VAL A 545 8.16 -27.29 0.18
N ILE A 546 7.60 -26.41 1.01
CA ILE A 546 6.50 -26.70 1.94
C ILE A 546 5.16 -26.33 1.30
N GLY A 547 5.08 -25.19 0.61
CA GLY A 547 3.86 -24.72 -0.02
C GLY A 547 4.01 -23.34 -0.62
N LEU A 548 3.02 -22.95 -1.43
CA LEU A 548 2.95 -21.64 -2.08
C LEU A 548 1.79 -20.82 -1.53
N ASP A 549 2.00 -19.52 -1.36
CA ASP A 549 0.94 -18.56 -1.07
C ASP A 549 0.29 -18.12 -2.39
N VAL A 550 -0.89 -18.65 -2.68
CA VAL A 550 -1.70 -18.29 -3.85
C VAL A 550 -2.81 -17.34 -3.41
N PRO A 551 -2.78 -16.05 -3.81
CA PRO A 551 -3.72 -15.05 -3.28
C PRO A 551 -5.17 -15.29 -3.72
N ARG A 552 -5.39 -15.80 -4.94
CA ARG A 552 -6.73 -15.99 -5.51
C ARG A 552 -7.17 -17.46 -5.39
N GLY A 553 -8.24 -17.68 -4.62
CA GLY A 553 -8.82 -18.99 -4.37
C GLY A 553 -9.29 -19.74 -5.62
N GLU A 554 -9.69 -19.01 -6.68
CA GLU A 554 -10.07 -19.61 -7.97
C GLU A 554 -8.94 -20.45 -8.56
N TYR A 555 -7.69 -19.97 -8.50
CA TYR A 555 -6.54 -20.71 -9.02
C TYR A 555 -6.22 -21.93 -8.17
N ILE A 556 -6.49 -21.91 -6.86
CA ILE A 556 -6.32 -23.09 -6.01
C ILE A 556 -7.27 -24.21 -6.45
N ALA A 557 -8.53 -23.89 -6.73
CA ALA A 557 -9.51 -24.86 -7.18
C ALA A 557 -9.14 -25.42 -8.58
N LEU A 558 -8.83 -24.53 -9.52
CA LEU A 558 -8.43 -24.90 -10.88
C LEU A 558 -7.15 -25.74 -10.91
N TYR A 559 -6.15 -25.38 -10.10
CA TYR A 559 -4.90 -26.12 -10.00
C TYR A 559 -5.15 -27.55 -9.52
N LYS A 560 -5.97 -27.73 -8.48
CA LYS A 560 -6.29 -29.06 -7.93
C LYS A 560 -7.12 -29.92 -8.88
N GLU A 561 -7.94 -29.31 -9.72
CA GLU A 561 -8.64 -30.01 -10.80
C GLU A 561 -7.66 -30.48 -11.90
N GLN A 562 -6.70 -29.63 -12.27
CA GLN A 562 -5.71 -29.94 -13.30
C GLN A 562 -4.64 -30.93 -12.82
N PHE A 563 -4.27 -30.90 -11.54
CA PHE A 563 -3.22 -31.72 -10.93
C PHE A 563 -3.70 -32.43 -9.65
N PRO A 564 -4.62 -33.41 -9.76
CA PRO A 564 -5.19 -34.10 -8.60
C PRO A 564 -4.17 -34.91 -7.78
N ASP A 565 -3.03 -35.25 -8.37
CA ASP A 565 -1.93 -35.98 -7.71
C ASP A 565 -0.99 -35.07 -6.89
N ASP A 566 -1.17 -33.73 -6.95
CA ASP A 566 -0.43 -32.75 -6.13
C ASP A 566 -1.39 -31.90 -5.26
N PRO A 567 -2.10 -32.51 -4.30
CA PRO A 567 -3.10 -31.81 -3.49
C PRO A 567 -2.48 -30.75 -2.56
N ALA A 568 -1.22 -30.93 -2.17
CA ALA A 568 -0.44 -29.98 -1.36
C ALA A 568 0.10 -28.80 -2.17
N MET A 569 0.03 -28.84 -3.50
CA MET A 569 0.45 -27.77 -4.42
C MET A 569 1.93 -27.40 -4.29
N ILE A 570 2.79 -28.41 -4.13
CA ILE A 570 4.23 -28.22 -3.89
C ILE A 570 5.10 -28.48 -5.13
N ASN A 571 4.50 -28.95 -6.22
CA ASN A 571 5.23 -29.27 -7.44
C ASN A 571 5.39 -28.02 -8.34
N LEU A 572 6.62 -27.53 -8.48
CA LEU A 572 6.90 -26.33 -9.28
C LEU A 572 6.83 -26.59 -10.80
N GLU A 573 6.97 -27.82 -11.27
CA GLU A 573 6.73 -28.15 -12.69
C GLU A 573 5.25 -28.05 -13.06
N ASN A 574 4.36 -28.48 -12.16
CA ASN A 574 2.91 -28.31 -12.31
C ASN A 574 2.53 -26.82 -12.29
N TRP A 575 3.12 -26.02 -11.40
CA TRP A 575 2.90 -24.58 -11.38
C TRP A 575 3.38 -23.88 -12.66
N ASP A 576 4.49 -24.30 -13.25
CA ASP A 576 4.95 -23.76 -14.54
C ASP A 576 3.98 -24.07 -15.69
N ALA A 577 3.46 -25.30 -15.72
CA ALA A 577 2.42 -25.70 -16.66
C ALA A 577 1.12 -24.91 -16.43
N PHE A 578 0.69 -24.75 -15.18
CA PHE A 578 -0.50 -23.99 -14.81
C PHE A 578 -0.42 -22.52 -15.24
N GLU A 579 0.70 -21.86 -14.96
CA GLU A 579 0.92 -20.45 -15.30
C GLU A 579 0.91 -20.20 -16.82
N THR A 580 1.14 -21.24 -17.63
CA THR A 580 1.02 -21.12 -19.10
C THR A 580 -0.43 -20.87 -19.53
N ASP A 581 -1.40 -21.46 -18.81
CA ASP A 581 -2.84 -21.27 -19.07
C ASP A 581 -3.40 -20.04 -18.30
N TYR A 582 -2.83 -19.74 -17.14
CA TYR A 582 -3.26 -18.66 -16.24
C TYR A 582 -2.10 -17.72 -15.90
N SER A 583 -1.71 -16.87 -16.85
CA SER A 583 -0.49 -16.05 -16.75
C SER A 583 -0.49 -15.04 -15.61
N ASP A 584 -1.64 -14.72 -15.01
CA ASP A 584 -1.79 -13.77 -13.90
C ASP A 584 -1.89 -14.43 -12.51
N VAL A 585 -1.73 -15.75 -12.40
CA VAL A 585 -1.75 -16.47 -11.11
C VAL A 585 -0.72 -15.95 -10.10
N PHE A 586 0.40 -15.42 -10.59
CA PHE A 586 1.48 -14.82 -9.81
C PHE A 586 1.67 -13.32 -10.11
N ASP A 587 0.59 -12.59 -10.40
CA ASP A 587 0.57 -11.14 -10.67
C ASP A 587 1.27 -10.29 -9.58
N GLY A 588 1.13 -10.69 -8.32
CA GLY A 588 1.94 -10.19 -7.21
C GLY A 588 3.37 -10.71 -7.30
N MET A 589 3.58 -11.93 -6.80
CA MET A 589 4.86 -12.65 -6.83
C MET A 589 4.60 -14.16 -6.72
N ILE A 590 5.57 -14.98 -7.15
CA ILE A 590 5.68 -16.38 -6.77
C ILE A 590 6.13 -16.40 -5.31
N GLN A 591 5.20 -16.62 -4.38
CA GLN A 591 5.44 -16.64 -2.93
C GLN A 591 5.51 -18.09 -2.43
N LEU A 592 6.64 -18.48 -1.84
CA LEU A 592 6.90 -19.86 -1.50
C LEU A 592 7.57 -20.01 -0.12
N TRP A 593 7.11 -21.01 0.60
CA TRP A 593 7.67 -21.45 1.88
C TRP A 593 8.51 -22.70 1.64
N CYS A 594 9.75 -22.67 2.09
CA CYS A 594 10.71 -23.76 1.93
C CYS A 594 11.36 -24.11 3.26
N CYS A 595 11.98 -25.29 3.33
CA CYS A 595 12.83 -25.67 4.44
C CYS A 595 14.19 -26.20 3.99
N LYS A 596 15.17 -25.96 4.85
CA LYS A 596 16.48 -26.60 4.82
C LYS A 596 16.40 -27.88 5.64
N ASP A 597 16.34 -29.02 4.97
CA ASP A 597 16.27 -30.33 5.63
C ASP A 597 17.59 -30.74 6.32
#